data_AF-A0A9W8E884-F1
#
_entry.id   AF-A0A9W8E884-F1
#
_cell.length_a   1.000
_cell.length_b   1.000
_cell.length_c   1.000
_cell.angle_alpha   90.00
_cell.angle_beta   90.00
_cell.angle_gamma   90.00
#
_symmetry.space_group_name_H-M   'P 1'
#
loop_
_entity.id
_entity.type
_entity.pdbx_description
1 polymer ?
#
loop_
_entity_poly.entity_id
_entity_poly.type
_entity_poly.pdbx_seq_one_letter_code
_entity_poly.pdbx_strand_id
1 'polypeptide(L)'
;MASLPTDQQAVLQQLPPYLWDTPYADYILRTPESKRSSVLVPTEWNSKDKANDLEVVASNLQVNYVGPGQRDADAASIRANHPIPPQCGIYYYEIQIVDKGHDGYIGMGLAYGSVNTRRLPGWEPHSWGYHGDDGNSFSGSGSGRPYGPTYSTDDVVGCCINLWTQQVFFTKNGVRLHTAFRDVKGPLYPIVGMRTQDEKLLGNFGQKAFKFDIGHYYQEEKHRLWHLIKATPAKPLPSYPELGLLAAMRGTKAAATDEPMDATETTEGDAPSHLDITNDLVLSYFIHHGYRQTARAFVQNVLGTPQPFGAKPSHSGATSAMAVDLSATDATALSLQRVLTGLDDQDAEIQMRQKISRLILAGDMDTALRLTQQHYPKVFRSNESVYFRLRCQLFVELMRRAGGAQAVSMLEDQGDLDLDADSDDDAMHAPLDPDGRDAMGMELEPSPDPLASGAKPRTTLTSADFLRRALKCGRRLQRDYTHNSGESVRKSLVEVFALLAYPDPSHSPVAYLLDESRRADLVHMLNEEILVSQNKPRIPPLEMAYAQSKVVLDELVKNGSAAANLIQINKDMSL
;
A
#
# COMPACT_ATOMS: atom_id res chain seq x y z
N MET A 1 -2.18 9.61 -18.45
CA MET A 1 -1.08 9.48 -19.43
C MET A 1 -0.28 10.75 -19.62
N ALA A 2 -0.88 11.93 -19.80
CA ALA A 2 -0.15 13.18 -20.08
C ALA A 2 0.87 13.63 -19.00
N SER A 3 0.84 13.05 -17.80
CA SER A 3 1.76 13.35 -16.69
C SER A 3 2.94 12.39 -16.55
N LEU A 4 3.01 11.32 -17.37
CA LEU A 4 4.10 10.33 -17.28
C LEU A 4 5.30 10.74 -18.17
N PRO A 5 6.54 10.42 -17.78
CA PRO A 5 7.72 10.50 -18.66
C PRO A 5 7.53 9.83 -20.03
N THR A 6 8.15 10.37 -21.07
CA THR A 6 7.97 9.93 -22.47
C THR A 6 8.31 8.46 -22.71
N ASP A 7 9.35 7.96 -22.04
CA ASP A 7 9.78 6.56 -22.09
C ASP A 7 8.72 5.62 -21.50
N GLN A 8 8.08 6.02 -20.40
CA GLN A 8 6.98 5.26 -19.79
C GLN A 8 5.74 5.26 -20.68
N GLN A 9 5.43 6.37 -21.34
CA GLN A 9 4.32 6.43 -22.30
C GLN A 9 4.54 5.48 -23.48
N ALA A 10 5.76 5.41 -24.03
CA ALA A 10 6.10 4.52 -25.13
C ALA A 10 5.94 3.03 -24.76
N VAL A 11 6.22 2.67 -23.51
CA VAL A 11 5.99 1.32 -23.00
C VAL A 11 4.48 1.01 -22.88
N LEU A 12 3.69 1.93 -22.32
CA LEU A 12 2.24 1.74 -22.20
C LEU A 12 1.54 1.65 -23.57
N GLN A 13 2.02 2.40 -24.57
CA GLN A 13 1.47 2.34 -25.93
C GLN A 13 1.64 0.97 -26.61
N GLN A 14 2.50 0.09 -26.08
CA GLN A 14 2.61 -1.29 -26.54
C GLN A 14 1.51 -2.20 -25.96
N LEU A 15 0.77 -1.71 -24.95
CA LEU A 15 -0.35 -2.42 -24.35
C LEU A 15 -1.68 -1.97 -24.96
N PRO A 16 -2.65 -2.89 -25.11
CA PRO A 16 -4.04 -2.52 -25.36
C PRO A 16 -4.57 -1.52 -24.31
N PRO A 17 -5.42 -0.55 -24.71
CA PRO A 17 -5.90 0.50 -23.80
C PRO A 17 -6.56 0.01 -22.51
N TYR A 18 -7.28 -1.13 -22.57
CA TYR A 18 -7.95 -1.70 -21.40
C TYR A 18 -6.97 -2.22 -20.32
N LEU A 19 -5.69 -2.37 -20.65
CA LEU A 19 -4.64 -2.79 -19.72
C LEU A 19 -3.81 -1.62 -19.15
N TRP A 20 -3.98 -0.39 -19.65
CA TRP A 20 -3.17 0.76 -19.20
C TRP A 20 -3.31 1.09 -17.73
N ASP A 21 -4.51 0.89 -17.17
CA ASP A 21 -4.78 1.13 -15.76
C ASP A 21 -4.90 -0.19 -15.00
N THR A 22 -3.80 -0.95 -14.95
CA THR A 22 -3.76 -2.24 -14.25
C THR A 22 -2.45 -2.41 -13.48
N PRO A 23 -2.41 -3.23 -12.41
CA PRO A 23 -1.19 -3.64 -11.72
C PRO A 23 -0.11 -4.19 -12.66
N TYR A 24 -0.51 -4.85 -13.75
CA TYR A 24 0.38 -5.34 -14.80
C TYR A 24 1.09 -4.21 -15.55
N ALA A 25 0.39 -3.13 -15.89
CA ALA A 25 1.01 -1.94 -16.47
C ALA A 25 2.05 -1.33 -15.51
N ASP A 26 1.69 -1.19 -14.23
CA ASP A 26 2.62 -0.71 -13.19
C ASP A 26 3.83 -1.65 -13.03
N TYR A 27 3.63 -2.96 -13.18
CA TYR A 27 4.70 -3.95 -13.13
C TYR A 27 5.64 -3.83 -14.33
N ILE A 28 5.13 -3.67 -15.56
CA ILE A 28 5.97 -3.49 -16.75
C ILE A 28 6.81 -2.21 -16.65
N LEU A 29 6.22 -1.11 -16.18
CA LEU A 29 6.93 0.17 -16.01
C LEU A 29 8.08 0.06 -15.00
N ARG A 30 7.91 -0.75 -13.95
CA ARG A 30 8.94 -1.04 -12.94
C ARG A 30 9.95 -2.11 -13.40
N THR A 31 9.66 -2.85 -14.47
CA THR A 31 10.52 -3.94 -14.95
C THR A 31 11.72 -3.37 -15.73
N PRO A 32 12.96 -3.79 -15.40
CA PRO A 32 14.16 -3.38 -16.13
C PRO A 32 14.06 -3.73 -17.62
N GLU A 33 14.58 -2.86 -18.49
CA GLU A 33 14.50 -3.02 -19.94
C GLU A 33 15.06 -4.38 -20.41
N SER A 34 16.13 -4.86 -19.79
CA SER A 34 16.75 -6.17 -20.09
C SER A 34 15.84 -7.39 -19.85
N LYS A 35 14.77 -7.24 -19.05
CA LYS A 35 13.79 -8.28 -18.75
C LYS A 35 12.40 -7.97 -19.32
N ARG A 36 12.24 -6.85 -20.02
CA ARG A 36 10.91 -6.39 -20.45
C ARG A 36 10.30 -7.28 -21.52
N SER A 37 11.11 -7.86 -22.42
CA SER A 37 10.64 -8.73 -23.51
C SER A 37 9.85 -9.95 -23.04
N SER A 38 10.11 -10.48 -21.84
CA SER A 38 9.37 -11.63 -21.30
C SER A 38 8.00 -11.28 -20.72
N VAL A 39 7.69 -9.99 -20.60
CA VAL A 39 6.43 -9.49 -20.02
C VAL A 39 5.67 -8.59 -20.99
N LEU A 40 6.07 -8.51 -22.25
CA LEU A 40 5.30 -7.82 -23.30
C LEU A 40 4.18 -8.71 -23.81
N VAL A 41 3.03 -8.10 -24.07
CA VAL A 41 1.93 -8.76 -24.77
C VAL A 41 2.24 -8.89 -26.26
N PRO A 42 1.59 -9.83 -26.98
CA PRO A 42 1.69 -9.91 -28.43
C PRO A 42 1.18 -8.62 -29.10
N THR A 43 1.93 -8.11 -30.07
CA THR A 43 1.64 -6.86 -30.79
C THR A 43 1.52 -7.02 -32.30
N GLU A 44 2.07 -8.08 -32.89
CA GLU A 44 2.03 -8.30 -34.33
C GLU A 44 2.21 -9.80 -34.66
N TRP A 45 1.96 -10.17 -35.91
CA TRP A 45 2.28 -11.51 -36.40
C TRP A 45 3.78 -11.71 -36.57
N ASN A 46 4.28 -12.89 -36.24
CA ASN A 46 5.69 -13.20 -36.35
C ASN A 46 6.04 -13.74 -37.74
N SER A 47 6.67 -12.91 -38.58
CA SER A 47 7.08 -13.29 -39.94
C SER A 47 8.08 -14.46 -39.99
N LYS A 48 8.76 -14.76 -38.87
CA LYS A 48 9.70 -15.89 -38.74
C LYS A 48 9.04 -17.16 -38.19
N ASP A 49 7.85 -17.06 -37.60
CA ASP A 49 7.14 -18.18 -36.96
C ASP A 49 5.80 -18.46 -37.64
N LYS A 50 5.90 -18.89 -38.90
CA LYS A 50 4.77 -19.15 -39.81
C LYS A 50 5.07 -20.27 -40.79
N ALA A 51 4.03 -20.82 -41.41
CA ALA A 51 4.18 -21.66 -42.59
C ALA A 51 4.61 -20.85 -43.84
N ASN A 52 5.16 -21.55 -44.83
CA ASN A 52 5.69 -20.92 -46.05
C ASN A 52 4.58 -20.34 -46.94
N ASP A 53 3.39 -20.94 -46.90
CA ASP A 53 2.24 -20.59 -47.73
C ASP A 53 1.48 -19.35 -47.25
N LEU A 54 2.05 -18.59 -46.31
CA LEU A 54 1.53 -17.32 -45.81
C LEU A 54 2.46 -16.17 -46.16
N GLU A 55 1.90 -15.07 -46.65
CA GLU A 55 2.58 -13.78 -46.78
C GLU A 55 2.08 -12.84 -45.70
N VAL A 56 3.00 -12.09 -45.08
CA VAL A 56 2.65 -11.10 -44.04
C VAL A 56 2.96 -9.70 -44.57
N VAL A 57 1.97 -8.82 -44.54
CA VAL A 57 2.04 -7.45 -45.06
C VAL A 57 1.47 -6.44 -44.05
N ALA A 58 1.47 -5.15 -44.41
CA ALA A 58 0.91 -4.07 -43.60
C ALA A 58 1.43 -4.03 -42.16
N SER A 59 2.74 -3.85 -42.00
CA SER A 59 3.42 -3.82 -40.69
C SER A 59 3.15 -5.07 -39.85
N ASN A 60 3.23 -6.25 -40.47
CA ASN A 60 3.00 -7.54 -39.85
C ASN A 60 1.59 -7.76 -39.25
N LEU A 61 0.57 -7.02 -39.69
CA LEU A 61 -0.80 -7.18 -39.19
C LEU A 61 -1.71 -7.93 -40.17
N GLN A 62 -1.47 -7.83 -41.48
CA GLN A 62 -2.26 -8.55 -42.48
C GLN A 62 -1.55 -9.83 -42.91
N VAL A 63 -2.31 -10.91 -43.01
CA VAL A 63 -1.83 -12.21 -43.47
C VAL A 63 -2.65 -12.63 -44.68
N ASN A 64 -1.95 -13.03 -45.75
CA ASN A 64 -2.54 -13.51 -46.99
C ASN A 64 -2.11 -14.97 -47.22
N TYR A 65 -3.04 -15.83 -47.61
CA TYR A 65 -2.72 -17.17 -48.08
C TYR A 65 -2.23 -17.13 -49.54
N VAL A 66 -1.09 -17.75 -49.80
CA VAL A 66 -0.43 -17.79 -51.13
C VAL A 66 -0.09 -19.21 -51.60
N GLY A 67 -0.61 -20.22 -50.89
CA GLY A 67 -0.40 -21.64 -51.20
C GLY A 67 -1.35 -22.22 -52.25
N PRO A 68 -1.23 -23.53 -52.53
CA PRO A 68 -2.06 -24.20 -53.54
C PRO A 68 -3.50 -24.43 -53.09
N GLY A 69 -3.72 -24.63 -51.79
CA GLY A 69 -5.04 -24.73 -51.14
C GLY A 69 -5.97 -25.85 -51.61
N GLN A 70 -5.43 -27.02 -51.99
CA GLN A 70 -6.23 -28.13 -52.55
C GLN A 70 -6.54 -29.23 -51.54
N ARG A 71 -5.75 -29.36 -50.47
CA ARG A 71 -5.84 -30.45 -49.49
C ARG A 71 -5.64 -29.93 -48.07
N ASP A 72 -6.06 -30.72 -47.08
CA ASP A 72 -5.81 -30.42 -45.65
C ASP A 72 -4.33 -30.21 -45.31
N ALA A 73 -3.43 -30.87 -46.06
CA ALA A 73 -1.98 -30.74 -45.91
C ALA A 73 -1.43 -29.38 -46.37
N ASP A 74 -2.24 -28.60 -47.08
CA ASP A 74 -1.87 -27.27 -47.58
C ASP A 74 -2.30 -26.16 -46.58
N ALA A 75 -2.79 -26.53 -45.40
CA ALA A 75 -3.10 -25.61 -44.31
C ALA A 75 -1.83 -24.90 -43.81
N ALA A 76 -1.96 -23.61 -43.48
CA ALA A 76 -0.85 -22.76 -43.13
C ALA A 76 -1.25 -21.79 -42.02
N SER A 77 -0.47 -21.77 -40.93
CA SER A 77 -0.71 -20.97 -39.73
C SER A 77 0.48 -20.08 -39.39
N ILE A 78 0.20 -19.04 -38.60
CA ILE A 78 1.16 -18.06 -38.10
C ILE A 78 0.83 -17.70 -36.66
N ARG A 79 1.88 -17.59 -35.81
CA ARG A 79 1.76 -17.12 -34.43
C ARG A 79 2.16 -15.66 -34.29
N ALA A 80 1.71 -15.02 -33.21
CA ALA A 80 2.18 -13.69 -32.85
C ALA A 80 3.65 -13.67 -32.38
N ASN A 81 4.24 -12.48 -32.30
CA ASN A 81 5.64 -12.26 -31.93
C ASN A 81 6.01 -12.61 -30.48
N HIS A 82 5.04 -12.60 -29.55
CA HIS A 82 5.24 -12.92 -28.14
C HIS A 82 4.15 -13.88 -27.62
N PRO A 83 4.46 -14.68 -26.58
CA PRO A 83 3.42 -15.37 -25.82
C PRO A 83 2.63 -14.37 -24.98
N ILE A 84 1.43 -14.74 -24.59
CA ILE A 84 0.58 -13.98 -23.68
C ILE A 84 1.15 -14.11 -22.25
N PRO A 85 1.60 -13.02 -21.61
CA PRO A 85 2.11 -13.09 -20.25
C PRO A 85 0.97 -13.39 -19.26
N PRO A 86 1.12 -14.35 -18.33
CA PRO A 86 0.08 -14.67 -17.36
C PRO A 86 -0.31 -13.47 -16.49
N GLN A 87 0.61 -12.53 -16.29
CA GLN A 87 0.42 -11.29 -15.53
C GLN A 87 -0.66 -10.37 -16.11
N CYS A 88 -0.99 -10.45 -17.41
CA CYS A 88 -2.00 -9.55 -17.99
C CYS A 88 -3.43 -9.88 -17.51
N GLY A 89 -3.66 -11.06 -16.91
CA GLY A 89 -4.94 -11.46 -16.33
C GLY A 89 -5.99 -11.85 -17.37
N ILE A 90 -6.32 -10.93 -18.28
CA ILE A 90 -7.26 -11.15 -19.39
C ILE A 90 -6.61 -10.60 -20.66
N TYR A 91 -6.48 -11.46 -21.67
CA TYR A 91 -5.96 -11.08 -22.98
C TYR A 91 -7.00 -11.24 -24.08
N TYR A 92 -7.04 -10.27 -24.99
CA TYR A 92 -7.98 -10.23 -26.09
C TYR A 92 -7.32 -9.70 -27.37
N TYR A 93 -7.62 -10.34 -28.49
CA TYR A 93 -7.26 -9.86 -29.82
C TYR A 93 -8.40 -10.15 -30.81
N GLU A 94 -8.46 -9.36 -31.88
CA GLU A 94 -9.44 -9.51 -32.97
C GLU A 94 -8.74 -9.77 -34.30
N ILE A 95 -9.46 -10.43 -35.19
CA ILE A 95 -9.16 -10.48 -36.62
C ILE A 95 -10.36 -9.97 -37.40
N GLN A 96 -10.10 -9.21 -38.47
CA GLN A 96 -11.07 -8.91 -39.51
C GLN A 96 -10.80 -9.80 -40.70
N ILE A 97 -11.84 -10.49 -41.20
CA ILE A 97 -11.73 -11.24 -42.44
C ILE A 97 -11.80 -10.25 -43.60
N VAL A 98 -10.67 -10.02 -44.26
CA VAL A 98 -10.57 -9.10 -45.40
C VAL A 98 -11.14 -9.76 -46.64
N ASP A 99 -10.88 -11.05 -46.82
CA ASP A 99 -11.42 -11.86 -47.90
C ASP A 99 -11.45 -13.31 -47.43
N LYS A 100 -12.62 -13.96 -47.50
CA LYS A 100 -12.73 -15.38 -47.18
C LYS A 100 -12.13 -16.29 -48.25
N GLY A 101 -11.69 -15.75 -49.39
CA GLY A 101 -11.17 -16.53 -50.48
C GLY A 101 -12.20 -17.53 -51.01
N HIS A 102 -11.71 -18.70 -51.45
CA HIS A 102 -12.56 -19.72 -52.06
C HIS A 102 -13.56 -20.34 -51.06
N ASP A 103 -13.06 -21.02 -50.02
CA ASP A 103 -13.91 -21.77 -49.08
C ASP A 103 -14.01 -21.13 -47.69
N GLY A 104 -13.09 -20.23 -47.31
CA GLY A 104 -13.11 -19.59 -45.99
C GLY A 104 -12.66 -20.51 -44.85
N TYR A 105 -11.70 -21.41 -45.11
CA TYR A 105 -11.06 -22.30 -44.14
C TYR A 105 -10.07 -21.53 -43.25
N ILE A 106 -10.60 -20.51 -42.57
CA ILE A 106 -9.87 -19.61 -41.70
C ILE A 106 -10.15 -20.01 -40.25
N GLY A 107 -9.11 -20.41 -39.53
CA GLY A 107 -9.17 -20.74 -38.11
C GLY A 107 -8.44 -19.69 -37.25
N MET A 108 -8.97 -19.37 -36.07
CA MET A 108 -8.30 -18.51 -35.09
C MET A 108 -8.30 -19.12 -33.70
N GLY A 109 -7.31 -18.78 -32.87
CA GLY A 109 -7.32 -19.19 -31.46
C GLY A 109 -5.98 -19.05 -30.77
N LEU A 110 -5.57 -20.09 -30.05
CA LEU A 110 -4.37 -20.11 -29.20
C LEU A 110 -3.55 -21.37 -29.44
N ALA A 111 -2.23 -21.27 -29.36
CA ALA A 111 -1.34 -22.42 -29.47
C ALA A 111 -0.04 -22.25 -28.68
N TYR A 112 0.61 -23.36 -28.35
CA TYR A 112 2.00 -23.32 -27.90
C TYR A 112 2.95 -23.04 -29.07
N GLY A 113 4.15 -22.52 -28.76
CA GLY A 113 5.21 -22.31 -29.75
C GLY A 113 5.72 -23.60 -30.41
N SER A 114 5.51 -24.77 -29.79
CA SER A 114 5.90 -26.07 -30.33
C SER A 114 4.92 -26.65 -31.36
N VAL A 115 3.74 -26.03 -31.54
CA VAL A 115 2.71 -26.53 -32.46
C VAL A 115 3.15 -26.37 -33.91
N ASN A 116 2.89 -27.39 -34.75
CA ASN A 116 3.21 -27.34 -36.17
C ASN A 116 2.36 -26.28 -36.89
N THR A 117 3.02 -25.35 -37.59
CA THR A 117 2.35 -24.26 -38.34
C THR A 117 1.73 -24.74 -39.66
N ARG A 118 1.89 -25.99 -40.08
CA ARG A 118 1.23 -26.57 -41.28
C ARG A 118 -0.14 -27.20 -41.01
N ARG A 119 -0.80 -26.73 -39.95
CA ARG A 119 -2.08 -27.24 -39.43
C ARG A 119 -2.90 -26.04 -38.98
N LEU A 120 -4.22 -26.12 -39.12
CA LEU A 120 -5.10 -25.06 -38.61
C LEU A 120 -5.14 -25.08 -37.07
N PRO A 121 -5.38 -23.92 -36.42
CA PRO A 121 -5.52 -23.85 -34.97
C PRO A 121 -6.52 -24.87 -34.43
N GLY A 122 -6.15 -25.58 -33.38
CA GLY A 122 -7.00 -26.58 -32.74
C GLY A 122 -6.79 -28.03 -33.21
N TRP A 123 -6.11 -28.27 -34.33
CA TRP A 123 -5.93 -29.62 -34.89
C TRP A 123 -4.86 -30.47 -34.21
N GLU A 124 -3.89 -29.83 -33.57
CA GLU A 124 -2.75 -30.48 -32.90
C GLU A 124 -2.82 -30.26 -31.39
N PRO A 125 -2.30 -31.20 -30.56
CA PRO A 125 -2.20 -31.02 -29.12
C PRO A 125 -1.59 -29.67 -28.74
N HIS A 126 -2.09 -29.07 -27.65
CA HIS A 126 -1.73 -27.73 -27.21
C HIS A 126 -2.09 -26.60 -28.19
N SER A 127 -3.09 -26.83 -29.04
CA SER A 127 -3.72 -25.83 -29.88
C SER A 127 -5.24 -25.87 -29.70
N TRP A 128 -5.85 -24.70 -29.74
CA TRP A 128 -7.28 -24.45 -29.60
C TRP A 128 -7.72 -23.48 -30.69
N GLY A 129 -8.80 -23.79 -31.40
CA GLY A 129 -9.24 -23.00 -32.54
C GLY A 129 -10.75 -22.95 -32.75
N TYR A 130 -11.22 -21.87 -33.36
CA TYR A 130 -12.58 -21.67 -33.86
C TYR A 130 -12.48 -21.40 -35.37
N HIS A 131 -13.26 -22.12 -36.18
CA HIS A 131 -13.13 -22.12 -37.65
C HIS A 131 -14.35 -21.49 -38.32
N GLY A 132 -14.10 -20.76 -39.41
CA GLY A 132 -15.09 -19.89 -40.05
C GLY A 132 -16.07 -20.60 -40.96
N ASP A 133 -15.66 -21.69 -41.60
CA ASP A 133 -16.43 -22.44 -42.58
C ASP A 133 -17.57 -23.26 -41.97
N ASP A 134 -17.34 -23.83 -40.79
CA ASP A 134 -18.27 -24.75 -40.12
C ASP A 134 -18.78 -24.23 -38.76
N GLY A 135 -18.16 -23.19 -38.21
CA GLY A 135 -18.49 -22.64 -36.90
C GLY A 135 -18.05 -23.52 -35.72
N ASN A 136 -17.22 -24.54 -35.96
CA ASN A 136 -16.82 -25.50 -34.95
C ASN A 136 -15.62 -25.02 -34.12
N SER A 137 -15.53 -25.56 -32.91
CA SER A 137 -14.36 -25.44 -32.04
C SER A 137 -13.51 -26.72 -32.11
N PHE A 138 -12.18 -26.54 -32.11
CA PHE A 138 -11.18 -27.60 -32.22
C PHE A 138 -10.20 -27.49 -31.06
N SER A 139 -9.89 -28.60 -30.40
CA SER A 139 -9.04 -28.64 -29.21
C SER A 139 -8.14 -29.88 -29.24
N GLY A 140 -6.93 -29.72 -29.75
CA GLY A 140 -5.98 -30.82 -29.83
C GLY A 140 -6.34 -31.95 -30.79
N SER A 141 -7.29 -31.72 -31.70
CA SER A 141 -7.87 -32.76 -32.56
C SER A 141 -8.43 -32.17 -33.85
N GLY A 142 -8.28 -32.90 -34.96
CA GLY A 142 -8.91 -32.57 -36.25
C GLY A 142 -10.43 -32.79 -36.27
N SER A 143 -11.02 -33.34 -35.22
CA SER A 143 -12.48 -33.47 -35.08
C SER A 143 -13.08 -32.31 -34.30
N GLY A 144 -13.74 -31.39 -35.02
CA GLY A 144 -14.40 -30.22 -34.45
C GLY A 144 -15.70 -30.56 -33.71
N ARG A 145 -16.14 -29.63 -32.86
CA ARG A 145 -17.44 -29.67 -32.16
C ARG A 145 -18.25 -28.41 -32.47
N PRO A 146 -19.59 -28.52 -32.68
CA PRO A 146 -20.45 -27.35 -32.82
C PRO A 146 -20.25 -26.36 -31.69
N TYR A 147 -20.02 -25.09 -32.04
CA TYR A 147 -19.67 -24.05 -31.08
C TYR A 147 -20.38 -22.73 -31.38
N GLY A 148 -20.11 -22.14 -32.53
CA GLY A 148 -20.58 -20.81 -32.88
C GLY A 148 -21.14 -20.74 -34.29
N PRO A 149 -21.60 -19.56 -34.72
CA PRO A 149 -21.94 -19.33 -36.12
C PRO A 149 -20.71 -19.47 -37.02
N THR A 150 -20.89 -19.64 -38.32
CA THR A 150 -19.82 -19.45 -39.31
C THR A 150 -19.40 -17.98 -39.39
N TYR A 151 -18.26 -17.67 -39.98
CA TYR A 151 -17.83 -16.29 -40.27
C TYR A 151 -17.10 -16.19 -41.61
N SER A 152 -17.19 -15.03 -42.26
CA SER A 152 -16.75 -14.79 -43.64
C SER A 152 -16.22 -13.36 -43.81
N THR A 153 -15.89 -12.96 -45.04
CA THR A 153 -15.54 -11.58 -45.44
C THR A 153 -16.37 -10.54 -44.68
N ASP A 154 -15.69 -9.50 -44.21
CA ASP A 154 -16.20 -8.37 -43.42
C ASP A 154 -16.57 -8.68 -41.96
N ASP A 155 -16.62 -9.95 -41.54
CA ASP A 155 -16.79 -10.28 -40.14
C ASP A 155 -15.54 -9.92 -39.33
N VAL A 156 -15.77 -9.46 -38.09
CA VAL A 156 -14.73 -9.31 -37.07
C VAL A 156 -14.93 -10.39 -36.02
N VAL A 157 -13.90 -11.21 -35.79
CA VAL A 157 -13.93 -12.31 -34.84
C VAL A 157 -12.82 -12.10 -33.82
N GLY A 158 -13.11 -12.29 -32.54
CA GLY A 158 -12.16 -12.07 -31.46
C GLY A 158 -11.97 -13.31 -30.60
N CYS A 159 -10.82 -13.39 -29.95
CA CYS A 159 -10.48 -14.48 -29.04
C CYS A 159 -10.04 -13.89 -27.70
N CYS A 160 -10.74 -14.26 -26.63
CA CYS A 160 -10.44 -13.86 -25.27
C CYS A 160 -9.95 -15.08 -24.48
N ILE A 161 -8.81 -14.93 -23.80
CA ILE A 161 -8.37 -15.83 -22.73
C ILE A 161 -8.46 -15.09 -21.40
N ASN A 162 -9.28 -15.62 -20.49
CA ASN A 162 -9.26 -15.23 -19.11
C ASN A 162 -8.30 -16.17 -18.37
N LEU A 163 -7.11 -15.68 -18.03
CA LEU A 163 -6.02 -16.49 -17.46
C LEU A 163 -6.27 -16.86 -16.00
N TRP A 164 -7.13 -16.13 -15.29
CA TRP A 164 -7.46 -16.46 -13.91
C TRP A 164 -8.51 -17.57 -13.82
N THR A 165 -9.46 -17.62 -14.76
CA THR A 165 -10.42 -18.73 -14.88
C THR A 165 -9.94 -19.86 -15.77
N GLN A 166 -8.89 -19.63 -16.55
CA GLN A 166 -8.38 -20.53 -17.61
C GLN A 166 -9.44 -20.85 -18.67
N GLN A 167 -10.33 -19.89 -18.96
CA GLN A 167 -11.40 -20.05 -19.94
C GLN A 167 -11.14 -19.22 -21.19
N VAL A 168 -11.43 -19.83 -22.34
CA VAL A 168 -11.40 -19.17 -23.65
C VAL A 168 -12.81 -19.03 -24.18
N PHE A 169 -13.14 -17.85 -24.68
CA PHE A 169 -14.34 -17.62 -25.47
C PHE A 169 -14.00 -16.80 -26.70
N PHE A 170 -14.86 -16.88 -27.71
CA PHE A 170 -14.75 -16.07 -28.92
C PHE A 170 -15.86 -15.04 -28.98
N THR A 171 -15.67 -14.06 -29.84
CA THR A 171 -16.66 -13.02 -30.12
C THR A 171 -16.86 -12.94 -31.63
N LYS A 172 -18.10 -12.70 -32.08
CA LYS A 172 -18.37 -12.36 -33.49
C LYS A 172 -19.06 -11.02 -33.55
N ASN A 173 -18.51 -10.09 -34.32
CA ASN A 173 -19.05 -8.75 -34.55
C ASN A 173 -19.38 -7.98 -33.26
N GLY A 174 -18.53 -8.10 -32.24
CA GLY A 174 -18.71 -7.45 -30.94
C GLY A 174 -19.66 -8.19 -29.99
N VAL A 175 -20.20 -9.36 -30.38
CA VAL A 175 -21.06 -10.19 -29.51
C VAL A 175 -20.26 -11.35 -28.94
N ARG A 176 -20.27 -11.51 -27.62
CA ARG A 176 -19.64 -12.62 -26.90
C ARG A 176 -20.39 -13.93 -27.15
N LEU A 177 -19.67 -14.96 -27.60
CA LEU A 177 -20.15 -16.35 -27.65
C LEU A 177 -19.91 -17.04 -26.30
N HIS A 178 -20.50 -18.22 -26.09
CA HIS A 178 -20.26 -18.96 -24.85
C HIS A 178 -18.80 -19.45 -24.75
N THR A 179 -18.39 -19.93 -23.57
CA THR A 179 -17.05 -20.51 -23.36
C THR A 179 -16.81 -21.66 -24.34
N ALA A 180 -15.70 -21.61 -25.07
CA ALA A 180 -15.26 -22.65 -26.01
C ALA A 180 -14.40 -23.70 -25.29
N PHE A 181 -13.44 -23.23 -24.49
CA PHE A 181 -12.45 -24.07 -23.84
C PHE A 181 -12.28 -23.71 -22.37
N ARG A 182 -11.95 -24.72 -21.56
CA ARG A 182 -11.67 -24.62 -20.12
C ARG A 182 -10.31 -25.24 -19.85
N ASP A 183 -9.71 -24.89 -18.72
CA ASP A 183 -8.42 -25.42 -18.27
C ASP A 183 -7.27 -25.16 -19.26
N VAL A 184 -7.37 -24.06 -20.02
CA VAL A 184 -6.33 -23.63 -20.98
C VAL A 184 -5.23 -22.89 -20.24
N LYS A 185 -4.00 -23.42 -20.31
CA LYS A 185 -2.81 -22.93 -19.62
C LYS A 185 -1.57 -23.08 -20.48
N GLY A 186 -0.44 -22.54 -20.04
CA GLY A 186 0.87 -22.68 -20.70
C GLY A 186 1.31 -21.44 -21.49
N PRO A 187 2.41 -21.52 -22.27
CA PRO A 187 2.93 -20.42 -23.06
C PRO A 187 2.08 -20.23 -24.32
N LEU A 188 0.93 -19.57 -24.17
CA LEU A 188 -0.07 -19.38 -25.22
C LEU A 188 0.33 -18.24 -26.16
N TYR A 189 0.28 -18.50 -27.46
CA TYR A 189 0.40 -17.49 -28.51
C TYR A 189 -0.94 -17.34 -29.23
N PRO A 190 -1.37 -16.11 -29.56
CA PRO A 190 -2.36 -15.90 -30.62
C PRO A 190 -1.90 -16.60 -31.89
N ILE A 191 -2.82 -17.32 -32.53
CA ILE A 191 -2.56 -18.04 -33.76
C ILE A 191 -3.76 -17.91 -34.71
N VAL A 192 -3.46 -17.76 -35.98
CA VAL A 192 -4.43 -17.87 -37.07
C VAL A 192 -3.91 -18.84 -38.12
N GLY A 193 -4.82 -19.46 -38.86
CA GLY A 193 -4.51 -20.33 -39.97
C GLY A 193 -5.50 -20.18 -41.11
N MET A 194 -5.01 -20.43 -42.31
CA MET A 194 -5.73 -20.35 -43.57
C MET A 194 -5.38 -21.58 -44.41
N ARG A 195 -6.22 -21.90 -45.39
CA ARG A 195 -6.01 -23.06 -46.24
C ARG A 195 -6.36 -22.82 -47.70
N THR A 196 -7.30 -21.94 -48.04
CA THR A 196 -7.71 -21.78 -49.45
C THR A 196 -7.21 -20.49 -50.07
N GLN A 197 -7.14 -20.51 -51.40
CA GLN A 197 -6.66 -19.39 -52.20
C GLN A 197 -7.44 -18.11 -51.89
N ASP A 198 -6.72 -17.00 -51.94
CA ASP A 198 -7.22 -15.64 -51.72
C ASP A 198 -7.74 -15.30 -50.31
N GLU A 199 -7.62 -16.23 -49.34
CA GLU A 199 -7.92 -15.94 -47.94
C GLU A 199 -6.98 -14.85 -47.38
N LYS A 200 -7.59 -13.83 -46.77
CA LYS A 200 -6.89 -12.67 -46.21
C LYS A 200 -7.55 -12.24 -44.92
N LEU A 201 -6.73 -11.93 -43.93
CA LEU A 201 -7.18 -11.40 -42.64
C LEU A 201 -6.27 -10.28 -42.14
N LEU A 202 -6.83 -9.41 -41.30
CA LEU A 202 -6.11 -8.34 -40.61
C LEU A 202 -6.23 -8.54 -39.09
N GLY A 203 -5.10 -8.63 -38.40
CA GLY A 203 -5.03 -8.71 -36.94
C GLY A 203 -5.12 -7.34 -36.27
N ASN A 204 -5.80 -7.30 -35.13
CA ASN A 204 -5.82 -6.19 -34.18
C ASN A 204 -5.44 -6.71 -32.79
N PHE A 205 -4.27 -6.29 -32.33
CA PHE A 205 -3.73 -6.62 -31.00
C PHE A 205 -3.89 -5.46 -30.01
N GLY A 206 -4.75 -4.48 -30.33
CA GLY A 206 -4.99 -3.28 -29.52
C GLY A 206 -4.53 -1.97 -30.17
N GLN A 207 -3.99 -2.02 -31.41
CA GLN A 207 -3.65 -0.82 -32.17
C GLN A 207 -4.88 0.01 -32.55
N LYS A 208 -6.03 -0.65 -32.69
CA LYS A 208 -7.33 -0.02 -32.95
C LYS A 208 -8.30 -0.43 -31.86
N ALA A 209 -9.33 0.39 -31.67
CA ALA A 209 -10.44 0.04 -30.79
C ALA A 209 -11.05 -1.31 -31.21
N PHE A 210 -11.26 -2.19 -30.24
CA PHE A 210 -11.91 -3.47 -30.46
C PHE A 210 -13.40 -3.28 -30.75
N LYS A 211 -14.00 -4.19 -31.52
CA LYS A 211 -15.44 -4.22 -31.75
C LYS A 211 -16.19 -4.77 -30.53
N PHE A 212 -15.60 -5.71 -29.80
CA PHE A 212 -16.09 -6.16 -28.49
C PHE A 212 -15.65 -5.19 -27.38
N ASP A 213 -16.56 -4.89 -26.45
CA ASP A 213 -16.23 -4.12 -25.25
C ASP A 213 -15.50 -4.98 -24.21
N ILE A 214 -14.22 -5.22 -24.48
CA ILE A 214 -13.33 -5.95 -23.56
C ILE A 214 -13.13 -5.20 -22.23
N GLY A 215 -13.27 -3.88 -22.24
CA GLY A 215 -13.17 -3.05 -21.03
C GLY A 215 -14.30 -3.37 -20.06
N HIS A 216 -15.54 -3.44 -20.55
CA HIS A 216 -16.70 -3.86 -19.76
C HIS A 216 -16.53 -5.28 -19.21
N TYR A 217 -16.11 -6.24 -20.05
CA TYR A 217 -15.84 -7.61 -19.59
C TYR A 217 -14.78 -7.67 -18.50
N TYR A 218 -13.71 -6.89 -18.61
CA TYR A 218 -12.68 -6.79 -17.59
C TYR A 218 -13.26 -6.32 -16.23
N GLN A 219 -14.13 -5.30 -16.25
CA GLN A 219 -14.80 -4.81 -15.03
C GLN A 219 -15.76 -5.85 -14.44
N GLU A 220 -16.51 -6.59 -15.26
CA GLU A 220 -17.37 -7.68 -14.79
C GLU A 220 -16.56 -8.75 -14.03
N GLU A 221 -15.43 -9.19 -14.60
CA GLU A 221 -14.57 -10.19 -13.97
C GLU A 221 -13.89 -9.66 -12.70
N LYS A 222 -13.51 -8.37 -12.69
CA LYS A 222 -12.99 -7.68 -11.50
C LYS A 222 -14.02 -7.68 -10.37
N HIS A 223 -15.27 -7.31 -10.66
CA HIS A 223 -16.35 -7.36 -9.68
C HIS A 223 -16.60 -8.79 -9.18
N ARG A 224 -16.59 -9.77 -10.08
CA ARG A 224 -16.75 -11.19 -9.71
C ARG A 224 -15.64 -11.68 -8.78
N LEU A 225 -14.40 -11.30 -9.05
CA LEU A 225 -13.27 -11.63 -8.19
C LEU A 225 -13.38 -10.96 -6.81
N TRP A 226 -13.77 -9.69 -6.75
CA TRP A 226 -14.04 -9.01 -5.48
C TRP A 226 -15.15 -9.67 -4.66
N HIS A 227 -16.23 -10.13 -5.31
CA HIS A 227 -17.27 -10.90 -4.63
C HIS A 227 -16.71 -12.20 -4.02
N LEU A 228 -15.85 -12.91 -4.74
CA LEU A 228 -15.20 -14.13 -4.25
C LEU A 228 -14.28 -13.84 -3.06
N ILE A 229 -13.47 -12.78 -3.14
CA ILE A 229 -12.58 -12.33 -2.05
C ILE A 229 -13.41 -12.01 -0.80
N LYS A 230 -14.50 -11.22 -0.94
CA LYS A 230 -15.37 -10.84 0.17
C LYS A 230 -16.12 -12.02 0.78
N ALA A 231 -16.40 -13.07 0.00
CA ALA A 231 -17.02 -14.30 0.48
C ALA A 231 -16.03 -15.28 1.12
N THR A 232 -14.71 -15.05 1.00
CA THR A 232 -13.70 -15.94 1.57
C THR A 232 -13.65 -15.76 3.09
N PRO A 233 -13.82 -16.83 3.89
CA PRO A 233 -13.76 -16.72 5.35
C PRO A 233 -12.40 -16.19 5.81
N ALA A 234 -12.41 -15.16 6.65
CA ALA A 234 -11.18 -14.68 7.28
C ALA A 234 -10.65 -15.77 8.23
N LYS A 235 -9.37 -16.09 8.11
CA LYS A 235 -8.68 -16.87 9.15
C LYS A 235 -8.53 -15.98 10.40
N PRO A 236 -8.69 -16.53 11.61
CA PRO A 236 -8.39 -15.79 12.83
C PRO A 236 -6.97 -15.22 12.76
N LEU A 237 -6.82 -13.93 13.07
CA LEU A 237 -5.48 -13.35 13.19
C LEU A 237 -4.70 -14.07 14.30
N PRO A 238 -3.38 -14.26 14.15
CA PRO A 238 -2.56 -14.71 15.26
C PRO A 238 -2.74 -13.77 16.46
N SER A 239 -2.80 -14.34 17.67
CA SER A 239 -2.97 -13.58 18.90
C SER A 239 -1.82 -12.58 19.06
N TYR A 240 -2.11 -11.29 18.85
CA TYR A 240 -1.24 -10.25 19.37
C TYR A 240 -1.69 -9.98 20.81
N PRO A 241 -0.79 -9.94 21.80
CA PRO A 241 -1.15 -9.64 23.19
C PRO A 241 -1.98 -8.34 23.34
N GLU A 242 -1.80 -7.37 22.43
CA GLU A 242 -2.59 -6.13 22.36
C GLU A 242 -3.95 -6.29 21.63
N LEU A 243 -4.08 -7.21 20.65
CA LEU A 243 -5.36 -7.57 20.01
C LEU A 243 -6.17 -8.57 20.85
N GLY A 244 -5.51 -9.25 21.80
CA GLY A 244 -6.13 -10.11 22.79
C GLY A 244 -6.97 -9.36 23.83
N LEU A 245 -6.97 -8.02 23.85
CA LEU A 245 -7.75 -7.27 24.83
C LEU A 245 -9.27 -7.53 24.65
N LEU A 246 -9.78 -7.46 23.42
CA LEU A 246 -11.20 -7.74 23.15
C LEU A 246 -11.53 -9.25 23.18
N ALA A 247 -10.59 -10.13 22.82
CA ALA A 247 -10.80 -11.59 22.83
C ALA A 247 -10.68 -12.20 24.25
N ALA A 248 -9.66 -11.84 25.02
CA ALA A 248 -9.49 -12.28 26.41
C ALA A 248 -10.58 -11.71 27.34
N MET A 249 -11.18 -10.56 26.99
CA MET A 249 -12.22 -9.92 27.81
C MET A 249 -13.67 -10.25 27.39
N ARG A 250 -13.87 -10.90 26.23
CA ARG A 250 -15.13 -11.52 25.81
C ARG A 250 -15.37 -12.92 26.41
N GLY A 251 -14.37 -13.46 27.12
CA GLY A 251 -14.54 -14.63 27.99
C GLY A 251 -14.63 -15.95 27.23
N THR A 252 -13.48 -16.49 26.79
CA THR A 252 -13.36 -17.95 26.74
C THR A 252 -13.31 -18.45 28.19
N LYS A 253 -14.30 -19.26 28.58
CA LYS A 253 -14.33 -19.93 29.90
C LYS A 253 -13.06 -20.76 30.10
N ALA A 254 -12.03 -20.17 30.69
CA ALA A 254 -11.01 -20.89 31.44
C ALA A 254 -11.38 -20.76 32.92
N ALA A 255 -12.46 -21.42 33.33
CA ALA A 255 -12.68 -21.69 34.73
C ALA A 255 -11.71 -22.82 35.10
N ALA A 256 -10.72 -22.50 35.93
CA ALA A 256 -9.90 -23.48 36.59
C ALA A 256 -10.79 -24.37 37.47
N THR A 257 -10.98 -25.62 37.06
CA THR A 257 -11.42 -26.70 37.95
C THR A 257 -10.44 -27.86 37.77
N ASP A 258 -9.63 -28.09 38.79
CA ASP A 258 -8.80 -29.28 38.96
C ASP A 258 -9.70 -30.52 39.05
N GLU A 259 -9.94 -31.21 37.95
CA GLU A 259 -10.32 -32.63 37.91
C GLU A 259 -9.80 -33.23 36.58
N PRO A 260 -9.17 -34.41 36.58
CA PRO A 260 -8.63 -35.00 35.36
C PRO A 260 -9.77 -35.70 34.59
N MET A 261 -10.18 -35.12 33.46
CA MET A 261 -11.14 -35.73 32.54
C MET A 261 -10.55 -35.95 31.15
N ASP A 262 -10.96 -37.10 30.64
CA ASP A 262 -10.63 -37.85 29.43
C ASP A 262 -10.36 -37.06 28.14
N ALA A 263 -9.37 -37.52 27.39
CA ALA A 263 -8.86 -36.91 26.17
C ALA A 263 -9.62 -37.41 24.94
N THR A 264 -10.91 -37.11 24.79
CA THR A 264 -11.62 -37.33 23.51
C THR A 264 -12.85 -36.43 23.36
N GLU A 265 -12.67 -35.10 23.27
CA GLU A 265 -13.66 -34.20 22.64
C GLU A 265 -13.04 -32.81 22.42
N THR A 266 -12.39 -32.60 21.28
CA THR A 266 -12.06 -31.26 20.80
C THR A 266 -13.35 -30.61 20.32
N THR A 267 -14.05 -29.91 21.21
CA THR A 267 -15.11 -28.99 20.82
C THR A 267 -14.48 -27.87 19.97
N GLU A 268 -14.92 -27.75 18.72
CA GLU A 268 -14.60 -26.64 17.84
C GLU A 268 -15.06 -25.33 18.50
N GLY A 269 -14.13 -24.64 19.18
CA GLY A 269 -14.38 -23.33 19.74
C GLY A 269 -14.59 -22.32 18.62
N ASP A 270 -15.72 -21.62 18.64
CA ASP A 270 -16.14 -20.60 17.68
C ASP A 270 -14.98 -19.70 17.25
N ALA A 271 -14.60 -19.77 15.97
CA ALA A 271 -13.66 -18.84 15.38
C ALA A 271 -14.20 -17.41 15.51
N PRO A 272 -13.38 -16.42 15.90
CA PRO A 272 -13.82 -15.02 15.99
C PRO A 272 -14.42 -14.56 14.65
N SER A 273 -15.58 -13.91 14.71
CA SER A 273 -16.25 -13.46 13.49
C SER A 273 -15.40 -12.40 12.75
N HIS A 274 -15.63 -12.23 11.44
CA HIS A 274 -14.95 -11.20 10.66
C HIS A 274 -15.15 -9.78 11.25
N LEU A 275 -16.29 -9.54 11.89
CA LEU A 275 -16.60 -8.29 12.56
C LEU A 275 -15.74 -8.09 13.81
N ASP A 276 -15.44 -9.17 14.53
CA ASP A 276 -14.58 -9.13 15.72
C ASP A 276 -13.15 -8.75 15.35
N ILE A 277 -12.60 -9.40 14.32
CA ILE A 277 -11.26 -9.10 13.78
C ILE A 277 -11.16 -7.63 13.35
N THR A 278 -12.19 -7.13 12.66
CA THR A 278 -12.20 -5.74 12.16
C THR A 278 -12.22 -4.74 13.32
N ASN A 279 -13.07 -4.99 14.33
CA ASN A 279 -13.18 -4.12 15.50
C ASN A 279 -11.87 -4.10 16.31
N ASP A 280 -11.21 -5.26 16.44
CA ASP A 280 -9.93 -5.37 17.15
C ASP A 280 -8.83 -4.57 16.43
N LEU A 281 -8.77 -4.64 15.09
CA LEU A 281 -7.83 -3.86 14.28
C LEU A 281 -8.04 -2.35 14.44
N VAL A 282 -9.30 -1.89 14.37
CA VAL A 282 -9.66 -0.47 14.51
C VAL A 282 -9.35 0.03 15.92
N LEU A 283 -9.65 -0.75 16.96
CA LEU A 283 -9.33 -0.39 18.33
C LEU A 283 -7.81 -0.29 18.54
N SER A 284 -7.02 -1.25 18.04
CA SER A 284 -5.56 -1.20 18.17
C SER A 284 -4.97 0.02 17.46
N TYR A 285 -5.54 0.42 16.31
CA TYR A 285 -5.17 1.65 15.63
C TYR A 285 -5.40 2.89 16.51
N PHE A 286 -6.57 2.99 17.14
CA PHE A 286 -6.85 4.12 18.04
C PHE A 286 -5.91 4.16 19.24
N ILE A 287 -5.59 3.03 19.84
CA ILE A 287 -4.67 2.95 20.98
C ILE A 287 -3.24 3.32 20.56
N HIS A 288 -2.79 2.80 19.41
CA HIS A 288 -1.44 3.03 18.88
C HIS A 288 -1.15 4.52 18.66
N HIS A 289 -2.06 5.21 17.95
CA HIS A 289 -2.00 6.65 17.71
C HIS A 289 -2.45 7.51 18.89
N GLY A 290 -2.87 6.88 19.99
CA GLY A 290 -3.28 7.55 21.22
C GLY A 290 -4.64 8.24 21.13
N TYR A 291 -5.53 7.89 20.20
CA TYR A 291 -6.91 8.38 20.11
C TYR A 291 -7.82 7.82 21.22
N ARG A 292 -7.43 8.04 22.48
CA ARG A 292 -8.05 7.46 23.69
C ARG A 292 -9.56 7.68 23.79
N GLN A 293 -10.03 8.92 23.61
CA GLN A 293 -11.46 9.23 23.70
C GLN A 293 -12.25 8.51 22.60
N THR A 294 -11.68 8.44 21.40
CA THR A 294 -12.25 7.70 20.26
C THR A 294 -12.28 6.20 20.53
N ALA A 295 -11.22 5.63 21.11
CA ALA A 295 -11.15 4.23 21.51
C ALA A 295 -12.25 3.88 22.54
N ARG A 296 -12.45 4.71 23.57
CA ARG A 296 -13.51 4.51 24.57
C ARG A 296 -14.91 4.59 23.96
N ALA A 297 -15.17 5.61 23.14
CA ALA A 297 -16.44 5.77 22.45
C ALA A 297 -16.71 4.60 21.49
N PHE A 298 -15.67 4.12 20.79
CA PHE A 298 -15.75 2.95 19.92
C PHE A 298 -16.13 1.69 20.70
N VAL A 299 -15.45 1.39 21.81
CA VAL A 299 -15.77 0.25 22.68
C VAL A 299 -17.20 0.33 23.22
N GLN A 300 -17.64 1.51 23.67
CA GLN A 300 -19.00 1.73 24.15
C GLN A 300 -20.05 1.51 23.05
N ASN A 301 -19.76 1.87 21.80
CA ASN A 301 -20.67 1.65 20.68
C ASN A 301 -20.69 0.19 20.18
N VAL A 302 -19.56 -0.51 20.28
CA VAL A 302 -19.42 -1.91 19.83
C VAL A 302 -20.01 -2.88 20.85
N LEU A 303 -19.82 -2.62 22.14
CA LEU A 303 -20.21 -3.52 23.23
C LEU A 303 -21.40 -2.99 24.07
N GLY A 304 -21.76 -1.72 23.98
CA GLY A 304 -22.87 -1.09 24.72
C GLY A 304 -24.07 -0.75 23.82
N THR A 305 -25.21 -0.44 24.44
CA THR A 305 -26.41 -0.01 23.71
C THR A 305 -26.15 1.30 22.97
N PRO A 306 -26.59 1.45 21.70
CA PRO A 306 -26.29 2.62 20.89
C PRO A 306 -26.91 3.87 21.52
N GLN A 307 -26.08 4.86 21.86
CA GLN A 307 -26.58 6.19 22.22
C GLN A 307 -27.03 6.90 20.94
N PRO A 308 -28.29 7.36 20.85
CA PRO A 308 -28.76 8.03 19.64
C PRO A 308 -27.98 9.34 19.41
N PHE A 309 -27.48 9.51 18.18
CA PHE A 309 -26.83 10.73 17.71
C PHE A 309 -27.76 11.94 17.93
N GLY A 310 -27.39 12.87 18.81
CA GLY A 310 -28.08 14.16 18.97
C GLY A 310 -28.32 14.68 20.39
N ALA A 311 -27.98 13.94 21.45
CA ALA A 311 -28.13 14.48 22.82
C ALA A 311 -26.96 15.43 23.16
N LYS A 312 -27.26 16.72 23.34
CA LYS A 312 -26.29 17.74 23.79
C LYS A 312 -25.73 17.39 25.17
N PRO A 313 -24.44 17.67 25.46
CA PRO A 313 -23.90 17.53 26.80
C PRO A 313 -24.46 18.67 27.67
N SER A 314 -25.30 18.33 28.64
CA SER A 314 -25.75 19.29 29.65
C SER A 314 -24.62 19.59 30.62
N HIS A 315 -24.16 20.85 30.62
CA HIS A 315 -23.32 21.41 31.66
C HIS A 315 -24.05 21.40 33.01
N SER A 316 -23.52 20.68 33.99
CA SER A 316 -23.51 21.14 35.38
C SER A 316 -22.32 20.52 36.09
N GLY A 317 -21.38 21.37 36.52
CA GLY A 317 -20.28 20.96 37.37
C GLY A 317 -20.79 20.53 38.74
N ALA A 318 -20.44 19.30 39.12
CA ALA A 318 -20.26 18.89 40.50
C ALA A 318 -19.42 17.62 40.51
N THR A 319 -18.31 17.69 41.24
CA THR A 319 -17.48 16.58 41.70
C THR A 319 -18.35 15.48 42.33
N SER A 320 -18.35 14.28 41.76
CA SER A 320 -18.43 13.03 42.50
C SER A 320 -18.30 11.87 41.52
N ALA A 321 -17.58 10.83 41.94
CA ALA A 321 -17.61 9.52 41.32
C ALA A 321 -19.07 9.05 41.20
N MET A 322 -19.65 9.20 40.01
CA MET A 322 -20.89 8.51 39.66
C MET A 322 -20.49 7.09 39.29
N ALA A 323 -20.40 6.25 40.32
CA ALA A 323 -20.57 4.82 40.17
C ALA A 323 -21.87 4.60 39.39
N VAL A 324 -21.75 4.08 38.18
CA VAL A 324 -22.91 3.56 37.47
C VAL A 324 -23.37 2.39 38.32
N ASP A 325 -24.54 2.52 38.95
CA ASP A 325 -25.20 1.43 39.66
C ASP A 325 -25.58 0.36 38.64
N LEU A 326 -24.62 -0.53 38.37
CA LEU A 326 -24.71 -1.67 37.47
C LEU A 326 -25.25 -2.86 38.26
N SER A 327 -26.48 -2.76 38.75
CA SER A 327 -27.26 -3.93 39.12
C SER A 327 -27.83 -4.57 37.84
N ALA A 328 -26.97 -5.14 36.99
CA ALA A 328 -27.40 -5.88 35.81
C ALA A 328 -26.48 -7.07 35.52
N THR A 329 -27.04 -8.25 35.72
CA THR A 329 -26.51 -9.58 35.46
C THR A 329 -26.39 -9.88 33.96
N ASP A 330 -25.66 -9.07 33.20
CA ASP A 330 -25.40 -9.32 31.79
C ASP A 330 -23.89 -9.43 31.53
N ALA A 331 -23.47 -10.57 30.99
CA ALA A 331 -22.07 -10.86 30.67
C ALA A 331 -21.40 -9.76 29.83
N THR A 332 -22.18 -9.05 29.01
CA THR A 332 -21.75 -7.92 28.19
C THR A 332 -21.31 -6.70 29.00
N ALA A 333 -21.97 -6.40 30.12
CA ALA A 333 -21.60 -5.29 31.00
C ALA A 333 -20.26 -5.55 31.72
N LEU A 334 -20.03 -6.80 32.14
CA LEU A 334 -18.76 -7.26 32.69
C LEU A 334 -17.64 -7.22 31.65
N SER A 335 -17.91 -7.60 30.40
CA SER A 335 -16.94 -7.49 29.30
C SER A 335 -16.62 -6.03 28.97
N LEU A 336 -17.62 -5.15 28.88
CA LEU A 336 -17.44 -3.71 28.73
C LEU A 336 -16.54 -3.13 29.82
N GLN A 337 -16.83 -3.47 31.08
CA GLN A 337 -16.10 -2.94 32.22
C GLN A 337 -14.65 -3.41 32.22
N ARG A 338 -14.38 -4.69 31.91
CA ARG A 338 -13.02 -5.22 31.75
C ARG A 338 -12.24 -4.51 30.65
N VAL A 339 -12.85 -4.28 29.49
CA VAL A 339 -12.21 -3.58 28.36
C VAL A 339 -11.89 -2.14 28.72
N LEU A 340 -12.82 -1.44 29.37
CA LEU A 340 -12.59 -0.07 29.82
C LEU A 340 -11.51 0.02 30.90
N THR A 341 -11.42 -0.94 31.83
CA THR A 341 -10.35 -0.97 32.84
C THR A 341 -8.98 -1.25 32.22
N GLY A 342 -8.88 -2.14 31.22
CA GLY A 342 -7.61 -2.39 30.52
C GLY A 342 -7.13 -1.18 29.70
N LEU A 343 -8.06 -0.37 29.19
CA LEU A 343 -7.72 0.93 28.61
C LEU A 343 -7.21 1.91 29.68
N ASP A 344 -7.87 1.95 30.85
CA ASP A 344 -7.47 2.83 31.97
C ASP A 344 -6.05 2.51 32.47
N ASP A 345 -5.60 1.25 32.45
CA ASP A 345 -4.22 0.87 32.79
C ASP A 345 -3.20 1.42 31.77
N GLN A 346 -3.57 1.53 30.49
CA GLN A 346 -2.74 2.12 29.44
C GLN A 346 -2.86 3.66 29.36
N ASP A 347 -3.84 4.26 30.05
CA ASP A 347 -4.15 5.68 29.93
C ASP A 347 -3.00 6.58 30.36
N ALA A 348 -2.25 6.21 31.40
CA ALA A 348 -1.12 7.02 31.88
C ALA A 348 -0.01 7.14 30.82
N GLU A 349 0.29 6.03 30.14
CA GLU A 349 1.28 5.99 29.06
C GLU A 349 0.79 6.77 27.83
N ILE A 350 -0.46 6.54 27.40
CA ILE A 350 -1.06 7.24 26.26
C ILE A 350 -1.11 8.75 26.51
N GLN A 351 -1.49 9.18 27.72
CA GLN A 351 -1.50 10.59 28.11
C GLN A 351 -0.10 11.19 28.07
N MET A 352 0.92 10.46 28.52
CA MET A 352 2.31 10.93 28.45
C MET A 352 2.76 11.11 26.99
N ARG A 353 2.51 10.11 26.13
CA ARG A 353 2.81 10.20 24.69
C ARG A 353 2.08 11.38 24.04
N GLN A 354 0.79 11.56 24.29
CA GLN A 354 0.02 12.70 23.79
C GLN A 354 0.57 14.05 24.29
N LYS A 355 1.00 14.14 25.56
CA LYS A 355 1.57 15.36 26.12
C LYS A 355 2.86 15.72 25.39
N ILE A 356 3.75 14.76 25.16
CA ILE A 356 4.98 14.95 24.38
C ILE A 356 4.64 15.39 22.95
N SER A 357 3.69 14.73 22.28
CA SER A 357 3.26 15.08 20.93
C SER A 357 2.72 16.51 20.83
N ARG A 358 1.89 16.94 21.79
CA ARG A 358 1.37 18.32 21.84
C ARG A 358 2.47 19.35 22.05
N LEU A 359 3.47 19.04 22.87
CA LEU A 359 4.62 19.93 23.08
C LEU A 359 5.44 20.10 21.78
N ILE A 360 5.70 19.01 21.06
CA ILE A 360 6.40 19.06 19.77
C ILE A 360 5.60 19.86 18.74
N LEU A 361 4.28 19.61 18.61
CA LEU A 361 3.42 20.37 17.71
C LEU A 361 3.33 21.85 18.08
N ALA A 362 3.38 22.19 19.37
CA ALA A 362 3.43 23.57 19.85
C ALA A 362 4.84 24.22 19.71
N GLY A 363 5.86 23.45 19.30
CA GLY A 363 7.24 23.91 19.23
C GLY A 363 7.94 24.01 20.60
N ASP A 364 7.40 23.47 21.69
CA ASP A 364 8.15 23.35 22.94
C ASP A 364 9.04 22.10 22.94
N MET A 365 10.11 22.16 22.13
CA MET A 365 11.04 21.05 21.94
C MET A 365 11.87 20.75 23.20
N ASP A 366 12.21 21.76 24.01
CA ASP A 366 12.99 21.58 25.24
C ASP A 366 12.22 20.73 26.27
N THR A 367 10.95 21.07 26.52
CA THR A 367 10.12 20.31 27.46
C THR A 367 9.82 18.92 26.92
N ALA A 368 9.59 18.78 25.60
CA ALA A 368 9.39 17.49 24.96
C ALA A 368 10.61 16.55 25.11
N LEU A 369 11.83 17.05 24.87
CA LEU A 369 13.06 16.27 25.03
C LEU A 369 13.27 15.82 26.47
N ARG A 370 13.07 16.70 27.46
CA ARG A 370 13.19 16.36 28.88
C ARG A 370 12.20 15.29 29.32
N LEU A 371 10.92 15.45 28.98
CA LEU A 371 9.90 14.46 29.32
C LEU A 371 10.16 13.11 28.65
N THR A 372 10.66 13.12 27.41
CA THR A 372 11.03 11.89 26.71
C THR A 372 12.22 11.20 27.38
N GLN A 373 13.26 11.95 27.77
CA GLN A 373 14.41 11.39 28.49
C GLN A 373 14.02 10.80 29.85
N GLN A 374 13.12 11.48 30.56
CA GLN A 374 12.66 11.08 31.88
C GLN A 374 11.79 9.81 31.85
N HIS A 375 10.81 9.76 30.95
CA HIS A 375 9.84 8.66 30.90
C HIS A 375 10.24 7.52 29.95
N TYR A 376 11.07 7.81 28.94
CA TYR A 376 11.48 6.86 27.89
C TYR A 376 12.99 6.91 27.60
N PRO A 377 13.86 6.70 28.61
CA PRO A 377 15.32 6.88 28.47
C PRO A 377 15.97 5.95 27.44
N LYS A 378 15.31 4.83 27.09
CA LYS A 378 15.79 3.88 26.09
C LYS A 378 15.71 4.43 24.66
N VAL A 379 14.76 5.32 24.36
CA VAL A 379 14.49 5.83 22.99
C VAL A 379 15.72 6.47 22.36
N PHE A 380 16.41 7.34 23.10
CA PHE A 380 17.58 8.04 22.59
C PHE A 380 18.85 7.18 22.59
N ARG A 381 18.87 6.08 23.35
CA ARG A 381 19.95 5.09 23.31
C ARG A 381 19.81 4.14 22.13
N SER A 382 18.58 3.75 21.81
CA SER A 382 18.29 2.82 20.72
C SER A 382 18.34 3.48 19.34
N ASN A 383 18.00 4.77 19.25
CA ASN A 383 17.94 5.47 17.97
C ASN A 383 18.50 6.89 18.04
N GLU A 384 19.82 7.00 17.83
CA GLU A 384 20.54 8.28 17.80
C GLU A 384 20.02 9.21 16.70
N SER A 385 19.49 8.66 15.59
CA SER A 385 19.00 9.47 14.47
C SER A 385 17.76 10.30 14.82
N VAL A 386 16.87 9.77 15.67
CA VAL A 386 15.68 10.50 16.14
C VAL A 386 16.08 11.59 17.11
N TYR A 387 17.02 11.30 18.01
CA TYR A 387 17.57 12.30 18.91
C TYR A 387 18.22 13.46 18.14
N PHE A 388 19.06 13.15 17.14
CA PHE A 388 19.65 14.15 16.25
C PHE A 388 18.60 15.04 15.59
N ARG A 389 17.56 14.45 14.99
CA ARG A 389 16.49 15.20 14.32
C ARG A 389 15.70 16.10 15.26
N LEU A 390 15.40 15.64 16.48
CA LEU A 390 14.73 16.45 17.49
C LEU A 390 15.61 17.64 17.96
N ARG A 391 16.93 17.43 18.12
CA ARG A 391 17.85 18.54 18.44
C ARG A 391 17.99 19.54 17.30
N CYS A 392 18.01 19.07 16.06
CA CYS A 392 17.95 19.97 14.90
C CYS A 392 16.67 20.80 14.91
N GLN A 393 15.52 20.18 15.20
CA GLN A 393 14.26 20.90 15.28
C GLN A 393 14.22 21.91 16.45
N LEU A 394 14.84 21.57 17.59
CA LEU A 394 15.02 22.52 18.69
C LEU A 394 15.78 23.76 18.23
N PHE A 395 16.89 23.60 17.50
CA PHE A 395 17.63 24.73 16.94
C PHE A 395 16.76 25.59 16.00
N VAL A 396 16.05 24.95 15.07
CA VAL A 396 15.15 25.63 14.12
C VAL A 396 14.08 26.44 14.86
N GLU A 397 13.50 25.90 15.92
CA GLU A 397 12.47 26.56 16.70
C GLU A 397 13.01 27.74 17.53
N LEU A 398 14.19 27.58 18.13
CA LEU A 398 14.87 28.68 18.82
C LEU A 398 15.20 29.82 17.84
N MET A 399 15.64 29.50 16.63
CA MET A 399 15.88 30.46 15.56
C MET A 399 14.59 31.16 15.10
N ARG A 400 13.49 30.42 14.99
CA ARG A 400 12.17 30.99 14.65
C ARG A 400 11.72 32.01 15.70
N ARG A 401 11.88 31.70 16.98
CA ARG A 401 11.47 32.58 18.10
C ARG A 401 12.41 33.77 18.30
N ALA A 402 13.68 33.63 17.94
CA ALA A 402 14.66 34.72 17.97
C ALA A 402 14.41 35.77 16.87
N GLY A 403 13.68 35.44 15.81
CA GLY A 403 13.46 36.35 14.68
C GLY A 403 14.66 36.46 13.72
N GLY A 404 15.52 35.42 13.66
CA GLY A 404 16.63 35.37 12.71
C GLY A 404 17.84 36.26 13.04
N ALA A 405 18.57 36.69 12.00
CA ALA A 405 19.80 37.48 12.19
C ALA A 405 19.55 38.93 12.66
N GLN A 406 18.31 39.42 12.69
CA GLN A 406 17.98 40.70 13.36
C GLN A 406 18.33 40.67 14.85
N ALA A 407 18.12 39.55 15.54
CA ALA A 407 18.55 39.40 16.94
C ALA A 407 20.07 39.31 17.11
N VAL A 408 20.80 38.87 16.06
CA VAL A 408 22.28 38.81 16.07
C VAL A 408 22.83 40.23 16.08
N SER A 409 22.30 41.12 15.25
CA SER A 409 22.68 42.54 15.25
C SER A 409 22.38 43.24 16.58
N MET A 410 21.32 42.84 17.30
CA MET A 410 21.00 43.39 18.62
C MET A 410 21.95 42.91 19.73
N LEU A 411 22.53 41.72 19.61
CA LEU A 411 23.55 41.21 20.54
C LEU A 411 24.93 41.84 20.29
N GLU A 412 25.25 42.15 19.03
CA GLU A 412 26.47 42.89 18.65
C GLU A 412 26.46 44.32 19.20
N ASP A 413 25.30 45.00 19.19
CA ASP A 413 25.13 46.38 19.67
C ASP A 413 25.11 46.51 21.21
N GLN A 414 24.79 45.43 21.94
CA GLN A 414 24.73 45.41 23.41
C GLN A 414 26.08 45.08 24.09
N GLY A 415 27.13 44.75 23.32
CA GLY A 415 28.46 44.46 23.86
C GLY A 415 28.54 43.25 24.79
N ASP A 416 27.53 42.36 24.77
CA ASP A 416 27.33 41.28 25.75
C ASP A 416 27.50 39.89 25.12
N LEU A 417 28.49 39.77 24.22
CA LEU A 417 28.98 38.50 23.68
C LEU A 417 30.16 37.97 24.51
N ASP A 418 30.04 37.97 25.85
CA ASP A 418 30.93 37.15 26.69
C ASP A 418 30.51 35.68 26.51
N LEU A 419 31.01 35.10 25.42
CA LEU A 419 30.81 33.70 25.02
C LEU A 419 31.74 32.71 25.77
N ASP A 420 32.50 33.22 26.75
CA ASP A 420 33.56 32.51 27.50
C ASP A 420 33.21 32.25 28.98
N ALA A 421 31.98 32.55 29.42
CA ALA A 421 31.51 32.08 30.72
C ALA A 421 31.10 30.60 30.63
N ASP A 422 32.08 29.70 30.77
CA ASP A 422 31.88 28.36 31.32
C ASP A 422 31.36 28.48 32.77
N SER A 423 30.14 29.00 32.96
CA SER A 423 29.48 28.97 34.26
C SER A 423 28.86 27.59 34.43
N ASP A 424 29.34 26.88 35.45
CA ASP A 424 28.96 25.55 35.95
C ASP A 424 27.45 25.31 36.16
N ASP A 425 26.66 25.29 35.09
CA ASP A 425 25.26 24.86 35.11
C ASP A 425 25.05 23.65 34.17
N ASP A 426 26.00 22.71 34.28
CA ASP A 426 26.19 21.57 33.38
C ASP A 426 25.28 20.37 33.71
N ALA A 427 24.27 20.54 34.56
CA ALA A 427 23.48 19.42 35.09
C ALA A 427 22.32 18.94 34.19
N MET A 428 21.93 19.68 33.13
CA MET A 428 20.64 19.40 32.47
C MET A 428 20.70 18.52 31.21
N HIS A 429 21.87 18.33 30.58
CA HIS A 429 22.03 17.43 29.42
C HIS A 429 23.49 16.97 29.25
N ALA A 430 23.99 16.19 30.21
CA ALA A 430 25.27 15.49 30.08
C ALA A 430 25.19 14.38 29.01
N PRO A 431 26.30 14.02 28.35
CA PRO A 431 26.38 12.83 27.49
C PRO A 431 26.04 11.56 28.28
N LEU A 432 25.54 10.54 27.58
CA LEU A 432 25.32 9.21 28.14
C LEU A 432 26.61 8.67 28.76
N ASP A 433 26.67 8.59 30.09
CA ASP A 433 27.74 7.88 30.80
C ASP A 433 27.55 6.36 30.59
N PRO A 434 28.54 5.60 30.08
CA PRO A 434 28.36 4.19 29.71
C PRO A 434 28.16 3.24 30.90
N ASP A 435 28.53 3.65 32.12
CA ASP A 435 28.85 2.73 33.21
C ASP A 435 28.00 2.86 34.48
N GLY A 436 26.77 3.39 34.37
CA GLY A 436 25.67 3.14 35.31
C GLY A 436 26.04 3.05 36.80
N ARG A 437 26.56 4.15 37.39
CA ARG A 437 26.70 4.26 38.85
C ARG A 437 25.77 5.34 39.39
N ASP A 438 24.95 4.90 40.33
CA ASP A 438 23.95 5.68 41.05
C ASP A 438 24.50 6.98 41.64
N ALA A 439 23.75 8.07 41.44
CA ALA A 439 23.84 9.26 42.28
C ALA A 439 22.46 9.48 42.94
N MET A 440 22.48 9.27 44.25
CA MET A 440 21.37 9.25 45.19
C MET A 440 20.52 10.52 45.23
N GLY A 441 19.21 10.33 45.46
CA GLY A 441 18.40 11.06 46.43
C GLY A 441 18.22 12.57 46.25
N MET A 442 17.10 12.97 45.63
CA MET A 442 16.38 14.16 46.07
C MET A 442 14.88 13.88 46.11
N GLU A 443 14.33 14.05 47.31
CA GLU A 443 12.91 13.95 47.63
C GLU A 443 12.10 15.00 46.85
N LEU A 444 10.92 14.58 46.42
CA LEU A 444 9.91 15.41 45.77
C LEU A 444 9.25 16.34 46.80
N GLU A 445 9.50 17.63 46.72
CA GLU A 445 8.60 18.64 47.32
C GLU A 445 7.41 18.91 46.36
N PRO A 446 6.15 18.86 46.83
CA PRO A 446 4.99 19.10 46.00
C PRO A 446 4.84 20.60 45.71
N SER A 447 4.49 20.93 44.48
CA SER A 447 4.18 22.32 44.08
C SER A 447 2.95 22.84 44.83
N PRO A 448 2.96 24.06 45.41
CA PRO A 448 1.81 24.57 46.14
C PRO A 448 0.74 25.14 45.19
N ASP A 449 -0.52 25.04 45.63
CA ASP A 449 -1.73 25.55 44.99
C ASP A 449 -1.67 27.05 44.63
N PRO A 450 -2.26 27.48 43.50
CA PRO A 450 -2.14 28.85 42.99
C PRO A 450 -3.22 29.79 43.56
N LEU A 451 -3.40 29.83 44.88
CA LEU A 451 -4.32 30.77 45.54
C LEU A 451 -3.81 31.27 46.89
N ALA A 452 -2.66 31.96 46.91
CA ALA A 452 -2.38 33.01 47.90
C ALA A 452 -1.12 33.82 47.55
N SER A 453 -1.28 35.15 47.49
CA SER A 453 -0.28 36.17 47.82
C SER A 453 1.04 36.27 47.01
N GLY A 454 1.09 37.25 46.10
CA GLY A 454 2.14 38.29 46.17
C GLY A 454 3.53 38.04 45.58
N ALA A 455 3.70 37.26 44.50
CA ALA A 455 5.00 37.09 43.83
C ALA A 455 5.12 37.88 42.50
N LYS A 456 6.31 38.46 42.28
CA LYS A 456 6.75 39.31 41.15
C LYS A 456 6.51 38.68 39.76
N PRO A 457 6.36 39.48 38.68
CA PRO A 457 5.98 38.98 37.35
C PRO A 457 7.07 38.06 36.76
N ARG A 458 6.65 36.93 36.17
CA ARG A 458 7.48 36.06 35.32
C ARG A 458 8.14 36.92 34.23
N THR A 459 9.48 36.98 34.23
CA THR A 459 10.27 37.60 33.18
C THR A 459 9.98 36.93 31.84
N THR A 460 9.41 37.67 30.89
CA THR A 460 9.22 37.22 29.50
C THR A 460 10.58 37.11 28.83
N LEU A 461 10.95 35.92 28.33
CA LEU A 461 12.17 35.69 27.56
C LEU A 461 12.22 36.63 26.35
N THR A 462 13.36 37.28 26.13
CA THR A 462 13.60 38.19 25.01
C THR A 462 14.10 37.44 23.77
N SER A 463 14.02 38.04 22.58
CA SER A 463 14.58 37.48 21.35
C SER A 463 16.09 37.21 21.45
N ALA A 464 16.81 38.04 22.20
CA ALA A 464 18.23 37.86 22.49
C ALA A 464 18.50 36.58 23.31
N ASP A 465 17.64 36.26 24.27
CA ASP A 465 17.75 35.03 25.08
C ASP A 465 17.56 33.78 24.22
N PHE A 466 16.58 33.79 23.31
CA PHE A 466 16.35 32.69 22.37
C PHE A 466 17.54 32.47 21.44
N LEU A 467 18.17 33.55 20.98
CA LEU A 467 19.35 33.46 20.13
C LEU A 467 20.58 32.91 20.88
N ARG A 468 20.83 33.36 22.13
CA ARG A 468 21.92 32.78 22.97
C ARG A 468 21.73 31.27 23.14
N ARG A 469 20.49 30.84 23.40
CA ARG A 469 20.13 29.42 23.51
C ARG A 469 20.32 28.67 22.18
N ALA A 470 19.94 29.27 21.06
CA ALA A 470 20.15 28.70 19.72
C ALA A 470 21.65 28.48 19.44
N LEU A 471 22.49 29.47 19.74
CA LEU A 471 23.95 29.37 19.57
C LEU A 471 24.56 28.28 20.46
N LYS A 472 24.15 28.18 21.73
CA LYS A 472 24.59 27.09 22.63
C LYS A 472 24.16 25.72 22.10
N CYS A 473 22.93 25.61 21.59
CA CYS A 473 22.42 24.39 20.94
C CYS A 473 23.23 24.03 19.69
N GLY A 474 23.52 25.01 18.83
CA GLY A 474 24.30 24.84 17.61
C GLY A 474 25.74 24.37 17.89
N ARG A 475 26.42 24.95 18.89
CA ARG A 475 27.76 24.50 19.33
C ARG A 475 27.75 23.04 19.79
N ARG A 476 26.74 22.62 20.55
CA ARG A 476 26.57 21.22 20.98
C ARG A 476 26.28 20.29 19.80
N LEU A 477 25.42 20.70 18.87
CA LEU A 477 25.17 19.95 17.62
C LEU A 477 26.44 19.75 16.80
N GLN A 478 27.24 20.80 16.64
CA GLN A 478 28.52 20.73 15.95
C GLN A 478 29.49 19.79 16.67
N ARG A 479 29.68 19.94 17.98
CA ARG A 479 30.60 19.10 18.76
C ARG A 479 30.26 17.61 18.64
N ASP A 480 28.98 17.27 18.80
CA ASP A 480 28.57 15.87 18.92
C ASP A 480 28.48 15.15 17.55
N TYR A 481 28.23 15.87 16.44
CA TYR A 481 27.92 15.26 15.12
C TYR A 481 28.86 15.66 13.96
N THR A 482 29.91 16.46 14.17
CA THR A 482 30.78 16.90 13.05
C THR A 482 31.82 15.88 12.64
N HIS A 483 32.38 15.14 13.59
CA HIS A 483 33.55 14.29 13.38
C HIS A 483 33.23 12.80 13.14
N ASN A 484 32.06 12.30 13.56
CA ASN A 484 31.72 10.87 13.53
C ASN A 484 30.38 10.54 12.81
N SER A 485 29.86 11.43 11.97
CA SER A 485 28.51 11.26 11.40
C SER A 485 28.51 11.15 9.87
N GLY A 486 27.60 10.32 9.34
CA GLY A 486 27.46 10.08 7.91
C GLY A 486 27.12 11.32 7.09
N GLU A 487 27.30 11.24 5.77
CA GLU A 487 27.11 12.36 4.82
C GLU A 487 25.74 13.05 4.95
N SER A 488 24.68 12.28 5.20
CA SER A 488 23.32 12.78 5.43
C SER A 488 23.19 13.69 6.66
N VAL A 489 23.89 13.36 7.75
CA VAL A 489 23.89 14.16 9.00
C VAL A 489 24.63 15.48 8.78
N ARG A 490 25.79 15.44 8.09
CA ARG A 490 26.54 16.65 7.73
C ARG A 490 25.72 17.58 6.84
N LYS A 491 25.04 17.05 5.82
CA LYS A 491 24.17 17.84 4.94
C LYS A 491 23.04 18.51 5.74
N SER A 492 22.40 17.75 6.63
CA SER A 492 21.33 18.27 7.50
C SER A 492 21.82 19.40 8.42
N LEU A 493 23.02 19.27 9.01
CA LEU A 493 23.61 20.32 9.85
C LEU A 493 23.88 21.61 9.06
N VAL A 494 24.42 21.49 7.85
CA VAL A 494 24.67 22.65 6.96
C VAL A 494 23.36 23.36 6.63
N GLU A 495 22.32 22.62 6.27
CA GLU A 495 21.00 23.19 5.97
C GLU A 495 20.38 23.90 7.19
N VAL A 496 20.45 23.28 8.38
CA VAL A 496 19.90 23.85 9.62
C VAL A 496 20.66 25.11 10.05
N PHE A 497 22.00 25.12 9.97
CA PHE A 497 22.80 26.28 10.32
C PHE A 497 22.75 27.40 9.30
N ALA A 498 22.34 27.13 8.05
CA ALA A 498 22.11 28.17 7.05
C ALA A 498 21.07 29.20 7.52
N LEU A 499 20.16 28.85 8.43
CA LEU A 499 19.19 29.79 9.03
C LEU A 499 19.85 30.97 9.74
N LEU A 500 21.11 30.85 10.22
CA LEU A 500 21.87 31.95 10.83
C LEU A 500 22.33 33.00 9.81
N ALA A 501 22.48 32.62 8.54
CA ALA A 501 23.02 33.49 7.50
C ALA A 501 21.98 34.47 6.95
N TYR A 502 20.69 34.28 7.27
CA TYR A 502 19.60 35.09 6.73
C TYR A 502 18.98 36.00 7.80
N PRO A 503 18.84 37.32 7.51
CA PRO A 503 18.14 38.26 8.39
C PRO A 503 16.72 37.83 8.73
N ASP A 504 15.99 37.31 7.74
CA ASP A 504 14.68 36.70 7.90
C ASP A 504 14.69 35.23 7.42
N PRO A 505 14.73 34.26 8.35
CA PRO A 505 14.71 32.84 8.04
C PRO A 505 13.45 32.38 7.30
N SER A 506 12.32 33.08 7.44
CA SER A 506 11.03 32.70 6.85
C SER A 506 10.95 32.93 5.34
N HIS A 507 11.81 33.80 4.80
CA HIS A 507 11.94 34.08 3.36
C HIS A 507 13.23 33.51 2.76
N SER A 508 13.92 32.62 3.49
CA SER A 508 15.16 32.01 3.03
C SER A 508 14.94 30.80 2.09
N PRO A 509 15.94 30.39 1.29
CA PRO A 509 15.88 29.14 0.52
C PRO A 509 15.66 27.88 1.38
N VAL A 510 15.91 27.98 2.68
CA VAL A 510 15.71 26.91 3.68
C VAL A 510 14.47 27.13 4.54
N ALA A 511 13.56 28.03 4.15
CA ALA A 511 12.32 28.31 4.88
C ALA A 511 11.42 27.08 5.03
N TYR A 512 11.53 26.08 4.14
CA TYR A 512 10.85 24.78 4.28
C TYR A 512 11.21 24.06 5.60
N LEU A 513 12.37 24.35 6.21
CA LEU A 513 12.74 23.81 7.52
C LEU A 513 11.85 24.36 8.65
N LEU A 514 11.28 25.55 8.45
CA LEU A 514 10.38 26.19 9.40
C LEU A 514 8.92 25.76 9.20
N ASP A 515 8.63 24.84 8.28
CA ASP A 515 7.27 24.34 8.08
C ASP A 515 6.78 23.56 9.32
N GLU A 516 5.49 23.73 9.65
CA GLU A 516 4.86 23.04 10.77
C GLU A 516 4.69 21.54 10.52
N SER A 517 4.59 21.11 9.25
CA SER A 517 4.50 19.71 8.83
C SER A 517 5.68 18.87 9.32
N ARG A 518 6.88 19.44 9.37
CA ARG A 518 8.07 18.78 9.92
C ARG A 518 7.89 18.40 11.40
N ARG A 519 7.11 19.17 12.17
CA ARG A 519 6.80 18.83 13.57
C ARG A 519 5.88 17.61 13.64
N ALA A 520 4.92 17.49 12.72
CA ALA A 520 4.04 16.33 12.64
C ALA A 520 4.83 15.05 12.29
N ASP A 521 5.76 15.12 11.35
CA ASP A 521 6.65 13.99 11.00
C ASP A 521 7.51 13.55 12.19
N LEU A 522 8.03 14.51 12.97
CA LEU A 522 8.81 14.24 14.18
C LEU A 522 7.96 13.62 15.28
N VAL A 523 6.70 14.06 15.44
CA VAL A 523 5.76 13.43 16.38
C VAL A 523 5.52 11.98 16.01
N HIS A 524 5.26 11.69 14.73
CA HIS A 524 5.04 10.33 14.27
C HIS A 524 6.27 9.45 14.54
N MET A 525 7.44 9.91 14.12
CA MET A 525 8.73 9.22 14.34
C MET A 525 9.02 9.00 15.82
N LEU A 526 8.83 10.00 16.69
CA LEU A 526 9.09 9.83 18.11
C LEU A 526 8.09 8.88 18.77
N ASN A 527 6.80 8.98 18.41
CA ASN A 527 5.78 8.07 18.93
C ASN A 527 6.07 6.61 18.56
N GLU A 528 6.50 6.38 17.32
CA GLU A 528 6.99 5.07 16.85
C GLU A 528 8.16 4.54 17.70
N GLU A 529 9.18 5.34 17.95
CA GLU A 529 10.34 4.91 18.75
C GLU A 529 9.99 4.68 20.22
N ILE A 530 9.11 5.51 20.79
CA ILE A 530 8.61 5.30 22.16
C ILE A 530 7.94 3.93 22.25
N LEU A 531 7.06 3.61 21.30
CA LEU A 531 6.40 2.30 21.24
C LEU A 531 7.41 1.15 21.12
N VAL A 532 8.37 1.25 20.20
CA VAL A 532 9.44 0.24 20.03
C VAL A 532 10.25 0.06 21.31
N SER A 533 10.59 1.14 22.02
CA SER A 533 11.35 1.08 23.28
C SER A 533 10.62 0.33 24.41
N GLN A 534 9.30 0.20 24.28
CA GLN A 534 8.41 -0.52 25.18
C GLN A 534 8.03 -1.92 24.65
N ASN A 535 8.70 -2.41 23.60
CA ASN A 535 8.41 -3.65 22.88
C ASN A 535 7.02 -3.69 22.21
N LYS A 536 6.45 -2.52 21.90
CA LYS A 536 5.20 -2.39 21.13
C LYS A 536 5.51 -2.24 19.64
N PRO A 537 4.58 -2.62 18.73
CA PRO A 537 4.82 -2.54 17.31
C PRO A 537 4.97 -1.08 16.82
N ARG A 538 5.96 -0.84 15.95
CA ARG A 538 6.17 0.46 15.31
C ARG A 538 4.93 0.94 14.55
N ILE A 539 4.33 0.04 13.78
CA ILE A 539 3.18 0.30 12.90
C ILE A 539 1.97 -0.45 13.47
N PRO A 540 0.78 0.17 13.53
CA PRO A 540 -0.40 -0.53 14.03
C PRO A 540 -0.76 -1.71 13.12
N PRO A 541 -1.29 -2.82 13.68
CA PRO A 541 -1.66 -4.01 12.91
C PRO A 541 -2.54 -3.74 11.68
N LEU A 542 -3.44 -2.75 11.76
CA LEU A 542 -4.30 -2.34 10.64
C LEU A 542 -3.50 -1.79 9.45
N GLU A 543 -2.58 -0.85 9.71
CA GLU A 543 -1.70 -0.30 8.67
C GLU A 543 -0.74 -1.35 8.13
N MET A 544 -0.24 -2.22 9.00
CA MET A 544 0.61 -3.34 8.60
C MET A 544 -0.14 -4.32 7.69
N ALA A 545 -1.39 -4.68 8.00
CA ALA A 545 -2.21 -5.56 7.16
C ALA A 545 -2.48 -4.95 5.79
N TYR A 546 -2.75 -3.65 5.73
CA TYR A 546 -2.89 -2.90 4.48
C TYR A 546 -1.59 -2.88 3.67
N ALA A 547 -0.46 -2.55 4.30
CA ALA A 547 0.85 -2.51 3.66
C ALA A 547 1.25 -3.90 3.13
N GLN A 548 1.07 -4.95 3.95
CA GLN A 548 1.34 -6.33 3.56
C GLN A 548 0.47 -6.74 2.38
N SER A 549 -0.82 -6.40 2.38
CA SER A 549 -1.74 -6.73 1.29
C SER A 549 -1.31 -6.09 -0.04
N LYS A 550 -0.81 -4.85 -0.02
CA LYS A 550 -0.23 -4.20 -1.22
C LYS A 550 1.03 -4.91 -1.72
N VAL A 551 1.94 -5.25 -0.82
CA VAL A 551 3.19 -5.96 -1.18
C VAL A 551 2.90 -7.37 -1.70
N VAL A 552 2.00 -8.10 -1.05
CA VAL A 552 1.57 -9.43 -1.48
C VAL A 552 0.95 -9.38 -2.87
N LEU A 553 0.10 -8.39 -3.14
CA LEU A 553 -0.51 -8.22 -4.46
C LEU A 553 0.54 -7.94 -5.55
N ASP A 554 1.47 -7.03 -5.29
CA ASP A 554 2.61 -6.75 -6.18
C ASP A 554 3.43 -8.02 -6.45
N GLU A 555 3.70 -8.81 -5.41
CA GLU A 555 4.47 -10.05 -5.53
C GLU A 555 3.71 -11.15 -6.28
N LEU A 556 2.39 -11.24 -6.10
CA LEU A 556 1.54 -12.14 -6.87
C LEU A 556 1.55 -11.79 -8.36
N VAL A 557 1.50 -10.51 -8.73
CA VAL A 557 1.62 -10.08 -10.13
C VAL A 557 2.98 -10.48 -10.69
N LYS A 558 4.08 -10.20 -9.99
CA LYS A 558 5.43 -10.60 -10.44
C LYS A 558 5.53 -12.10 -10.70
N ASN A 559 4.92 -12.91 -9.83
CA ASN A 559 4.92 -14.37 -9.92
C ASN A 559 3.89 -14.94 -10.92
N GLY A 560 3.23 -14.10 -11.73
CA GLY A 560 2.34 -14.57 -12.79
C GLY A 560 0.91 -14.86 -12.34
N SER A 561 0.46 -14.37 -11.18
CA SER A 561 -0.94 -14.51 -10.77
C SER A 561 -1.85 -13.64 -11.62
N ALA A 562 -2.60 -14.27 -12.51
CA ALA A 562 -3.58 -13.60 -13.38
C ALA A 562 -4.65 -12.85 -12.58
N ALA A 563 -5.14 -13.42 -11.47
CA ALA A 563 -6.17 -12.82 -10.63
C ALA A 563 -5.68 -11.52 -9.95
N ALA A 564 -4.40 -11.46 -9.57
CA ALA A 564 -3.82 -10.29 -8.92
C ALA A 564 -3.88 -9.04 -9.81
N ASN A 565 -3.83 -9.21 -11.14
CA ASN A 565 -3.95 -8.09 -12.06
C ASN A 565 -5.34 -7.40 -12.01
N LEU A 566 -6.40 -8.09 -11.57
CA LEU A 566 -7.73 -7.51 -11.57
C LEU A 566 -8.00 -6.63 -10.33
N ILE A 567 -7.10 -6.64 -9.33
CA ILE A 567 -7.31 -5.98 -8.05
C ILE A 567 -6.39 -4.76 -7.93
N GLN A 568 -6.93 -3.62 -7.55
CA GLN A 568 -6.17 -2.39 -7.29
C GLN A 568 -6.61 -1.77 -5.97
N ILE A 569 -6.02 -2.21 -4.85
CA ILE A 569 -6.46 -1.85 -3.49
C ILE A 569 -6.72 -0.34 -3.32
N ASN A 570 -5.81 0.53 -3.79
CA ASN A 570 -5.96 1.98 -3.60
C ASN A 570 -7.12 2.59 -4.40
N LYS A 571 -7.45 2.02 -5.57
CA LYS A 571 -8.47 2.54 -6.50
C LYS A 571 -9.83 1.90 -6.27
N ASP A 572 -9.84 0.63 -5.91
CA ASP A 572 -11.06 -0.15 -5.73
C ASP A 572 -11.74 0.15 -4.41
N MET A 573 -10.96 0.59 -3.41
CA MET A 573 -11.43 0.90 -2.06
C MET A 573 -11.57 2.40 -1.80
N SER A 574 -11.17 3.27 -2.74
CA SER A 574 -11.46 4.70 -2.68
C SER A 574 -12.92 4.93 -3.08
N LEU A 575 -13.80 4.98 -2.08
CA LEU A 575 -15.21 5.38 -2.20
C LEU A 575 -15.36 6.88 -2.00
#